data_AF-A0A3D0YZH7-F1
#
_entry.id   AF-A0A3D0YZH7-F1
#
_cell.length_a   1.000
_cell.length_b   1.000
_cell.length_c   1.000
_cell.angle_alpha   90.00
_cell.angle_beta   90.00
_cell.angle_gamma   90.00
#
_symmetry.space_group_name_H-M   'P 1'
#
loop_
_entity.id
_entity.type
_entity.pdbx_description
1 polymer ?
#
loop_
_entity_poly.entity_id
_entity_poly.type
_entity_poly.pdbx_seq_one_letter_code
_entity_poly.pdbx_strand_id
1 'polypeptide(L)'
;MRGMRRLMGMLLLGMLFLGLTLPGCRPAPEAPAEERVQVALYFGDAMAQFTVPEDREIELHGRPLAVRVLEELIAGPRTPGLHATLPAGTRVLGATIEGGVARVDFSRELVDNHPGGSTGEFMTINAIVYTLTDLEGVQAVTILVDGTPLDSLAGHMDLRENLDRGGIRSQPVFVDLDRAAWLQDQVDRGHAVWRLDPVEVARRDGRMAGFRLTDEFRLFGVEAGVALVEATHQGWVHFIRLRQPVRAGPGGVWVIDAIDMD
;
A
#
# COMPACT_ATOMS: atom_id res chain seq x y z
N MET A 1 -42.89 30.61 75.24
CA MET A 1 -44.35 30.77 75.13
C MET A 1 -44.82 30.14 73.82
N ARG A 2 -45.81 29.22 73.92
CA ARG A 2 -46.90 28.86 72.98
C ARG A 2 -46.57 28.80 71.47
N GLY A 3 -46.89 27.76 70.70
CA GLY A 3 -47.84 26.65 70.82
C GLY A 3 -48.12 26.14 69.39
N MET A 4 -48.12 24.83 69.15
CA MET A 4 -49.31 24.02 68.87
C MET A 4 -49.64 23.81 67.38
N ARG A 5 -49.31 22.59 66.90
CA ARG A 5 -50.00 21.69 65.96
C ARG A 5 -51.21 22.23 65.16
N ARG A 6 -51.31 21.91 63.85
CA ARG A 6 -52.47 21.20 63.24
C ARG A 6 -52.11 20.37 62.00
N LEU A 7 -52.87 19.29 61.88
CA LEU A 7 -52.89 18.15 60.98
C LEU A 7 -53.76 18.43 59.72
N MET A 8 -53.35 18.00 58.52
CA MET A 8 -54.18 17.68 57.33
C MET A 8 -53.18 17.34 56.19
N GLY A 9 -53.32 16.38 55.28
CA GLY A 9 -54.37 15.46 54.89
C GLY A 9 -53.81 14.65 53.70
N MET A 10 -54.25 13.40 53.60
CA MET A 10 -53.78 12.33 52.72
C MET A 10 -54.23 12.55 51.26
N LEU A 11 -53.36 12.31 50.26
CA LEU A 11 -53.77 11.98 48.89
C LEU A 11 -52.68 11.14 48.20
N LEU A 12 -52.86 9.82 48.28
CA LEU A 12 -52.15 8.81 47.50
C LEU A 12 -52.76 8.77 46.09
N LEU A 13 -52.03 9.23 45.08
CA LEU A 13 -52.36 8.98 43.68
C LEU A 13 -51.53 7.79 43.20
N GLY A 14 -52.16 6.61 43.18
CA GLY A 14 -51.55 5.40 42.62
C GLY A 14 -51.48 5.48 41.10
N MET A 15 -50.28 5.61 40.55
CA MET A 15 -50.02 5.37 39.12
C MET A 15 -49.76 3.88 38.90
N LEU A 16 -50.76 3.22 38.32
CA LEU A 16 -50.67 1.84 37.83
C LEU A 16 -49.74 1.82 36.61
N PHE A 17 -48.47 1.49 36.79
CA PHE A 17 -47.55 1.19 35.68
C PHE A 17 -47.94 -0.17 35.08
N LEU A 18 -48.76 -0.12 34.03
CA LEU A 18 -49.04 -1.28 33.18
C LEU A 18 -47.75 -1.57 32.39
N GLY A 19 -46.96 -2.54 32.87
CA GLY A 19 -45.76 -3.00 32.20
C GLY A 19 -46.09 -3.68 30.87
N LEU A 20 -46.09 -2.92 29.78
CA LEU A 20 -45.90 -3.49 28.45
C LEU A 20 -44.41 -3.81 28.29
N THR A 21 -44.05 -5.07 28.57
CA THR A 21 -42.76 -5.62 28.16
C THR A 21 -42.77 -5.71 26.64
N LEU A 22 -42.18 -4.74 25.95
CA LEU A 22 -41.86 -4.91 24.54
C LEU A 22 -41.00 -6.17 24.42
N PRO A 23 -41.33 -7.13 23.52
CA PRO A 23 -40.49 -8.29 23.29
C PRO A 23 -39.09 -7.77 22.95
N GLY A 24 -38.12 -8.13 23.79
CA GLY A 24 -36.75 -7.67 23.67
C GLY A 24 -36.25 -7.99 22.27
N CYS A 25 -36.01 -6.95 21.47
CA CYS A 25 -35.24 -7.07 20.25
C CYS A 25 -33.86 -7.54 20.67
N ARG A 26 -33.56 -8.84 20.49
CA ARG A 26 -32.18 -9.31 20.57
C ARG A 26 -31.42 -8.51 19.51
N PRO A 27 -30.35 -7.77 19.86
CA PRO A 27 -29.46 -7.25 18.84
C PRO A 27 -29.03 -8.42 17.97
N ALA A 28 -29.14 -8.26 16.64
CA ALA A 28 -28.66 -9.27 15.71
C ALA A 28 -27.18 -9.55 16.03
N PRO A 29 -26.71 -10.81 15.89
CA PRO A 29 -25.30 -11.10 16.05
C PRO A 29 -24.52 -10.17 15.12
N GLU A 30 -23.64 -9.37 15.72
CA GLU A 30 -22.73 -8.48 15.01
C GLU A 30 -21.95 -9.36 14.03
N ALA A 31 -22.05 -9.06 12.73
CA ALA A 31 -21.35 -9.82 11.71
C ALA A 31 -19.86 -9.84 12.08
N PRO A 32 -19.17 -10.99 11.94
CA PRO A 32 -17.75 -11.05 12.27
C PRO A 32 -17.02 -9.94 11.53
N ALA A 33 -16.27 -9.11 12.25
CA ALA A 33 -15.47 -8.05 11.67
C ALA A 33 -14.55 -8.66 10.61
N GLU A 34 -14.67 -8.19 9.37
CA GLU A 34 -13.84 -8.70 8.28
C GLU A 34 -12.37 -8.41 8.58
N GLU A 35 -11.52 -9.41 8.37
CA GLU A 35 -10.08 -9.28 8.59
C GLU A 35 -9.50 -8.24 7.62
N ARG A 36 -9.02 -7.13 8.19
CA ARG A 36 -8.40 -6.00 7.47
C ARG A 36 -6.89 -6.04 7.64
N VAL A 37 -6.17 -5.86 6.54
CA VAL A 37 -4.71 -5.90 6.50
C VAL A 37 -4.17 -4.72 5.71
N GLN A 38 -3.09 -4.12 6.21
CA GLN A 38 -2.34 -3.10 5.49
C GLN A 38 -1.36 -3.75 4.53
N VAL A 39 -1.38 -3.35 3.27
CA VAL A 39 -0.55 -3.90 2.18
C VAL A 39 -0.04 -2.78 1.30
N ALA A 40 1.03 -3.02 0.54
CA ALA A 40 1.46 -2.14 -0.53
C ALA A 40 1.29 -2.80 -1.89
N LEU A 41 0.69 -2.05 -2.82
CA LEU A 41 0.48 -2.46 -4.20
C LEU A 41 1.30 -1.58 -5.11
N TYR A 42 1.98 -2.17 -6.09
CA TYR A 42 2.98 -1.46 -6.88
C TYR A 42 2.47 -1.18 -8.30
N PHE A 43 2.41 0.11 -8.66
CA PHE A 43 1.86 0.56 -9.95
C PHE A 43 2.88 1.38 -10.73
N GLY A 44 2.74 1.46 -12.06
CA GLY A 44 3.65 2.25 -12.89
C GLY A 44 3.48 3.74 -12.61
N ASP A 45 4.57 4.50 -12.59
CA ASP A 45 4.50 5.96 -12.63
C ASP A 45 4.17 6.47 -14.04
N ALA A 46 3.93 7.78 -14.17
CA ALA A 46 3.52 8.43 -15.42
C ALA A 46 4.50 8.18 -16.59
N MET A 47 5.78 7.92 -16.31
CA MET A 47 6.83 7.71 -17.30
C MET A 47 7.20 6.23 -17.49
N ALA A 48 6.52 5.31 -16.82
CA ALA A 48 6.87 3.88 -16.76
C ALA A 48 8.35 3.67 -16.43
N GLN A 49 8.88 4.47 -15.50
CA GLN A 49 10.25 4.40 -15.01
C GLN A 49 10.33 3.54 -13.74
N PHE A 50 9.38 3.69 -12.83
CA PHE A 50 9.33 2.96 -11.56
C PHE A 50 7.96 2.33 -11.30
N THR A 51 7.98 1.24 -10.53
CA THR A 51 6.79 0.68 -9.88
C THR A 51 6.69 1.27 -8.48
N VAL A 52 5.73 2.15 -8.27
CA VAL A 52 5.59 2.98 -7.06
C VAL A 52 4.58 2.34 -6.11
N PRO A 53 4.90 2.23 -4.81
CA PRO A 53 3.98 1.66 -3.84
C PRO A 53 2.78 2.59 -3.56
N GLU A 54 1.61 1.98 -3.47
CA GLU A 54 0.39 2.54 -2.91
C GLU A 54 -0.03 1.69 -1.71
N ASP A 55 0.05 2.28 -0.51
CA ASP A 55 -0.39 1.63 0.72
C ASP A 55 -1.93 1.58 0.77
N ARG A 56 -2.49 0.39 1.03
CA ARG A 56 -3.94 0.16 1.16
C ARG A 56 -4.27 -0.66 2.38
N GLU A 57 -5.41 -0.33 3.00
CA GLU A 57 -6.13 -1.27 3.87
C GLU A 57 -7.08 -2.09 3.00
N ILE A 58 -6.98 -3.42 3.08
CA ILE A 58 -7.79 -4.35 2.29
C ILE A 58 -8.49 -5.34 3.21
N GLU A 59 -9.70 -5.75 2.81
CA GLU A 59 -10.45 -6.82 3.45
C GLU A 59 -10.18 -8.15 2.73
N LEU A 60 -9.93 -9.22 3.49
CA LEU A 60 -9.56 -10.51 2.91
C LEU A 60 -10.75 -11.30 2.34
N HIS A 61 -11.96 -11.09 2.86
CA HIS A 61 -13.17 -11.84 2.49
C HIS A 61 -12.97 -13.37 2.42
N GLY A 62 -12.20 -13.93 3.36
CA GLY A 62 -11.91 -15.37 3.42
C GLY A 62 -10.96 -15.90 2.33
N ARG A 63 -10.29 -15.02 1.58
CA ARG A 63 -9.29 -15.36 0.56
C ARG A 63 -7.88 -15.36 1.18
N PRO A 64 -6.94 -16.17 0.67
CA PRO A 64 -5.53 -16.05 1.05
C PRO A 64 -4.99 -14.65 0.74
N LEU A 65 -4.16 -14.08 1.62
CA LEU A 65 -3.60 -12.74 1.48
C LEU A 65 -2.93 -12.52 0.12
N ALA A 66 -2.08 -13.45 -0.32
CA ALA A 66 -1.37 -13.37 -1.61
C ALA A 66 -2.33 -13.27 -2.82
N VAL A 67 -3.44 -14.00 -2.78
CA VAL A 67 -4.48 -13.92 -3.83
C VAL A 67 -5.16 -12.55 -3.77
N ARG A 68 -5.54 -12.11 -2.58
CA ARG A 68 -6.28 -10.85 -2.40
C ARG A 68 -5.48 -9.63 -2.83
N VAL A 69 -4.19 -9.55 -2.49
CA VAL A 69 -3.34 -8.41 -2.89
C VAL A 69 -3.17 -8.33 -4.41
N LEU A 70 -3.09 -9.47 -5.09
CA LEU A 70 -3.01 -9.50 -6.55
C LEU A 70 -4.33 -9.13 -7.21
N GLU A 71 -5.46 -9.53 -6.64
CA GLU A 71 -6.78 -9.07 -7.09
C GLU A 71 -6.91 -7.54 -6.97
N GLU A 72 -6.43 -6.94 -5.87
CA GLU A 72 -6.39 -5.48 -5.71
C GLU A 72 -5.39 -4.78 -6.64
N LEU A 73 -4.27 -5.43 -6.96
CA LEU A 73 -3.30 -4.97 -7.95
C LEU A 73 -3.94 -4.94 -9.34
N ILE A 74 -4.66 -6.00 -9.73
CA ILE A 74 -5.40 -6.08 -11.00
C ILE A 74 -6.49 -5.00 -11.08
N ALA A 75 -7.14 -4.67 -9.96
CA ALA A 75 -8.16 -3.62 -9.90
C ALA A 75 -7.61 -2.21 -10.23
N GLY A 76 -6.29 -2.03 -10.24
CA GLY A 76 -5.64 -0.78 -10.61
C GLY A 76 -5.49 0.22 -9.45
N PRO A 77 -4.69 1.29 -9.63
CA PRO A 77 -4.35 2.26 -8.58
C PRO A 77 -5.53 3.18 -8.19
N ARG A 78 -5.48 3.74 -6.98
CA ARG A 78 -6.40 4.78 -6.50
C ARG A 78 -5.74 6.16 -6.46
N THR A 79 -4.42 6.20 -6.46
CA THR A 79 -3.60 7.41 -6.43
C THR A 79 -3.44 8.01 -7.82
N PRO A 80 -3.74 9.30 -8.02
CA PRO A 80 -3.48 9.99 -9.28
C PRO A 80 -2.00 9.93 -9.70
N GLY A 81 -1.75 9.84 -11.01
CA GLY A 81 -0.41 9.72 -11.59
C GLY A 81 0.21 8.32 -11.51
N LEU A 82 -0.51 7.35 -10.94
CA LEU A 82 -0.16 5.93 -11.03
C LEU A 82 -1.01 5.22 -12.08
N HIS A 83 -0.44 4.21 -12.71
CA HIS A 83 -1.04 3.49 -13.83
C HIS A 83 -1.06 1.97 -13.57
N ALA A 84 -2.17 1.34 -13.95
CA ALA A 84 -2.27 -0.11 -13.92
C ALA A 84 -1.23 -0.75 -14.86
N THR A 85 -0.58 -1.80 -14.38
CA THR A 85 0.48 -2.51 -15.11
C THR A 85 0.02 -3.86 -15.63
N LEU A 86 -0.94 -4.51 -14.96
CA LEU A 86 -1.48 -5.80 -15.40
C LEU A 86 -2.52 -5.60 -16.52
N PRO A 87 -2.54 -6.48 -17.54
CA PRO A 87 -3.53 -6.41 -18.61
C PRO A 87 -4.96 -6.58 -18.12
N ALA A 88 -5.89 -5.90 -18.78
CA ALA A 88 -7.31 -6.02 -18.49
C ALA A 88 -7.80 -7.47 -18.66
N GLY A 89 -8.63 -7.92 -17.73
CA GLY A 89 -9.18 -9.29 -17.74
C GLY A 89 -8.30 -10.35 -17.08
N THR A 90 -7.07 -10.01 -16.66
CA THR A 90 -6.21 -10.90 -15.87
C THR A 90 -6.95 -11.39 -14.62
N ARG A 91 -6.86 -12.68 -14.32
CA ARG A 91 -7.37 -13.30 -13.09
C ARG A 91 -6.26 -14.05 -12.38
N VAL A 92 -6.33 -14.08 -11.04
CA VAL A 92 -5.51 -14.96 -10.21
C VAL A 92 -6.22 -16.30 -10.09
N LEU A 93 -5.62 -17.36 -10.61
CA LEU A 93 -6.14 -18.73 -10.52
C LEU A 93 -5.79 -19.39 -9.19
N GLY A 94 -4.62 -19.05 -8.64
CA GLY A 94 -4.18 -19.49 -7.32
C GLY A 94 -2.83 -18.90 -6.93
N ALA A 95 -2.53 -18.91 -5.63
CA ALA A 95 -1.22 -18.56 -5.11
C ALA A 95 -0.89 -19.41 -3.89
N THR A 96 0.36 -19.87 -3.79
CA THR A 96 0.91 -20.56 -2.62
C THR A 96 2.22 -19.89 -2.21
N ILE A 97 2.53 -19.91 -0.91
CA ILE A 97 3.81 -19.43 -0.38
C ILE A 97 4.48 -20.59 0.34
N GLU A 98 5.63 -21.02 -0.15
CA GLU A 98 6.40 -22.13 0.41
C GLU A 98 7.90 -21.79 0.38
N GLY A 99 8.61 -21.98 1.49
CA GLY A 99 10.06 -21.76 1.55
C GLY A 99 10.51 -20.34 1.19
N GLY A 100 9.65 -19.34 1.38
CA GLY A 100 9.91 -17.95 1.00
C GLY A 100 9.63 -17.61 -0.47
N VAL A 101 9.06 -18.53 -1.23
CA VAL A 101 8.71 -18.31 -2.65
C VAL A 101 7.20 -18.28 -2.81
N ALA A 102 6.67 -17.20 -3.38
CA ALA A 102 5.27 -17.10 -3.79
C ALA A 102 5.11 -17.66 -5.21
N ARG A 103 4.48 -18.81 -5.35
CA ARG A 103 4.12 -19.39 -6.66
C ARG A 103 2.71 -18.95 -7.02
N VAL A 104 2.56 -18.25 -8.14
CA VAL A 104 1.28 -17.64 -8.54
C VAL A 104 0.91 -18.08 -9.94
N ASP A 105 -0.33 -18.55 -10.08
CA ASP A 105 -0.92 -18.94 -11.35
C ASP A 105 -1.94 -17.89 -11.79
N PHE A 106 -1.73 -17.33 -12.97
CA PHE A 106 -2.59 -16.33 -13.59
C PHE A 106 -3.33 -16.93 -14.79
N SER A 107 -4.42 -16.28 -15.18
CA SER A 107 -5.11 -16.62 -16.41
C SER A 107 -4.37 -16.10 -17.66
N ARG A 108 -4.67 -16.71 -18.81
CA ARG A 108 -4.07 -16.36 -20.11
C ARG A 108 -4.12 -14.89 -20.51
N GLU A 109 -5.10 -14.13 -20.03
CA GLU A 109 -5.22 -12.70 -20.28
C GLU A 109 -3.96 -11.91 -19.84
N LEU A 110 -3.17 -12.41 -18.89
CA LEU A 110 -1.88 -11.81 -18.52
C LEU A 110 -0.90 -11.76 -19.71
N VAL A 111 -0.99 -12.70 -20.64
CA VAL A 111 -0.14 -12.80 -21.84
C VAL A 111 -0.89 -12.29 -23.06
N ASP A 112 -2.09 -12.79 -23.31
CA ASP A 112 -2.84 -12.54 -24.54
C ASP A 112 -3.21 -11.05 -24.70
N ASN A 113 -3.44 -10.34 -23.59
CA ASN A 113 -3.76 -8.91 -23.60
C ASN A 113 -2.56 -8.03 -23.23
N HIS A 114 -1.36 -8.60 -23.07
CA HIS A 114 -0.19 -7.84 -22.68
C HIS A 114 0.21 -6.85 -23.79
N PRO A 115 0.48 -5.57 -23.47
CA PRO A 115 0.86 -4.58 -24.47
C PRO A 115 2.20 -4.88 -25.16
N GLY A 116 2.99 -5.77 -24.56
CA GLY A 116 4.32 -6.15 -25.04
C GLY A 116 5.38 -5.09 -24.76
N GLY A 117 6.54 -5.26 -25.40
CA GLY A 117 7.69 -4.38 -25.26
C GLY A 117 8.41 -4.49 -23.92
N SER A 118 9.70 -4.13 -23.92
CA SER A 118 10.57 -4.27 -22.74
C SER A 118 10.05 -3.48 -21.53
N THR A 119 9.61 -2.24 -21.73
CA THR A 119 9.07 -1.40 -20.65
C THR A 119 7.78 -1.97 -20.06
N GLY A 120 6.85 -2.41 -20.91
CA GLY A 120 5.59 -2.99 -20.47
C GLY A 120 5.80 -4.26 -19.66
N GLU A 121 6.65 -5.16 -20.16
CA GLU A 121 6.98 -6.42 -19.47
C GLU A 121 7.64 -6.16 -18.12
N PHE A 122 8.62 -5.24 -18.08
CA PHE A 122 9.30 -4.87 -16.85
C PHE A 122 8.32 -4.30 -15.80
N MET A 123 7.37 -3.45 -16.22
CA MET A 123 6.36 -2.87 -15.32
C MET A 123 5.40 -3.92 -14.79
N THR A 124 4.89 -4.82 -15.63
CA THR A 124 3.97 -5.89 -15.23
C THR A 124 4.60 -6.82 -14.21
N ILE A 125 5.80 -7.33 -14.52
CA ILE A 125 6.49 -8.27 -13.65
C ILE A 125 6.92 -7.62 -12.34
N ASN A 126 7.52 -6.42 -12.37
CA ASN A 126 7.93 -5.77 -11.13
C ASN A 126 6.76 -5.37 -10.25
N ALA A 127 5.61 -5.00 -10.83
CA ALA A 127 4.40 -4.77 -10.05
C ALA A 127 3.98 -6.02 -9.26
N ILE A 128 4.00 -7.19 -9.90
CA ILE A 128 3.69 -8.48 -9.26
C ILE A 128 4.75 -8.82 -8.21
N VAL A 129 6.03 -8.80 -8.60
CA VAL A 129 7.15 -9.18 -7.73
C VAL A 129 7.23 -8.27 -6.52
N TYR A 130 7.18 -6.95 -6.70
CA TYR A 130 7.31 -6.01 -5.58
C TYR A 130 6.11 -6.11 -4.64
N THR A 131 4.89 -6.24 -5.18
CA THR A 131 3.68 -6.44 -4.35
C THR A 131 3.78 -7.70 -3.49
N LEU A 132 4.20 -8.83 -4.06
CA LEU A 132 4.28 -10.10 -3.31
C LEU A 132 5.46 -10.14 -2.35
N THR A 133 6.61 -9.60 -2.73
CA THR A 133 7.81 -9.55 -1.87
C THR A 133 7.74 -8.48 -0.78
N ASP A 134 6.69 -7.64 -0.78
CA ASP A 134 6.38 -6.78 0.37
C ASP A 134 5.59 -7.52 1.46
N LEU A 135 5.07 -8.72 1.15
CA LEU A 135 4.44 -9.58 2.13
C LEU A 135 5.50 -10.21 3.04
N GLU A 136 5.18 -10.29 4.32
CA GLU A 136 6.06 -10.92 5.30
C GLU A 136 6.39 -12.36 4.89
N GLY A 137 7.69 -12.69 4.92
CA GLY A 137 8.18 -14.02 4.62
C GLY A 137 8.30 -14.36 3.12
N VAL A 138 7.94 -13.46 2.20
CA VAL A 138 8.10 -13.68 0.75
C VAL A 138 9.37 -12.99 0.25
N GLN A 139 10.27 -13.77 -0.34
CA GLN A 139 11.57 -13.33 -0.82
C GLN A 139 11.64 -13.33 -2.36
N ALA A 140 10.92 -14.26 -3.00
CA ALA A 140 10.89 -14.39 -4.44
C ALA A 140 9.53 -14.88 -4.95
N VAL A 141 9.33 -14.78 -6.26
CA VAL A 141 8.07 -15.11 -6.93
C VAL A 141 8.32 -16.02 -8.13
N THR A 142 7.47 -17.03 -8.29
CA THR A 142 7.35 -17.80 -9.54
C THR A 142 6.02 -17.46 -10.21
N ILE A 143 6.06 -17.11 -11.50
CA ILE A 143 4.86 -16.74 -12.26
C ILE A 143 4.50 -17.88 -13.23
N LEU A 144 3.23 -18.27 -13.22
CA LEU A 144 2.65 -19.26 -14.13
C LEU A 144 1.44 -18.67 -14.83
N VAL A 145 1.14 -19.24 -16.00
CA VAL A 145 -0.10 -18.97 -16.72
C VAL A 145 -0.76 -20.29 -17.10
N ASP A 146 -2.02 -20.45 -16.68
CA ASP A 146 -2.79 -21.70 -16.80
C ASP A 146 -1.97 -22.93 -16.34
N GLY A 147 -1.32 -22.81 -15.18
CA GLY A 147 -0.51 -23.85 -14.56
C GLY A 147 0.85 -24.12 -15.22
N THR A 148 1.20 -23.38 -16.28
CA THR A 148 2.43 -23.59 -17.05
C THR A 148 3.46 -22.48 -16.78
N PRO A 149 4.74 -22.81 -16.49
CA PRO A 149 5.81 -21.83 -16.42
C PRO A 149 6.01 -21.11 -17.75
N LEU A 150 6.49 -19.88 -17.69
CA LEU A 150 6.80 -19.08 -18.88
C LEU A 150 8.30 -18.82 -18.96
N ASP A 151 8.82 -18.70 -20.18
CA ASP A 151 10.18 -18.19 -20.37
C ASP A 151 10.21 -16.66 -20.21
N SER A 152 9.17 -15.97 -20.68
CA SER A 152 9.04 -14.51 -20.71
C SER A 152 7.59 -14.12 -21.07
N LEU A 153 7.12 -12.93 -20.67
CA LEU A 153 5.84 -12.38 -21.13
C LEU A 153 5.94 -11.77 -22.54
N ALA A 154 7.07 -11.10 -22.85
CA ALA A 154 7.23 -10.36 -24.10
C ALA A 154 8.63 -10.46 -24.75
N GLY A 155 9.50 -11.31 -24.22
CA GLY A 155 10.83 -11.64 -24.75
C GLY A 155 12.00 -10.88 -24.11
N HIS A 156 11.79 -10.10 -23.04
CA HIS A 156 12.83 -9.24 -22.46
C HIS A 156 13.25 -9.62 -21.04
N MET A 157 12.44 -10.38 -20.32
CA MET A 157 12.76 -10.83 -18.96
C MET A 157 12.63 -12.34 -18.83
N ASP A 158 13.64 -12.95 -18.20
CA ASP A 158 13.69 -14.39 -17.95
C ASP A 158 12.83 -14.76 -16.74
N LEU A 159 11.77 -15.55 -16.96
CA LEU A 159 10.82 -15.99 -15.95
C LEU A 159 10.98 -17.47 -15.58
N ARG A 160 12.05 -18.13 -16.07
CA ARG A 160 12.33 -19.55 -15.81
C ARG A 160 12.77 -19.81 -14.37
N GLU A 161 13.35 -18.79 -13.73
CA GLU A 161 13.82 -18.82 -12.35
C GLU A 161 12.92 -17.99 -11.44
N ASN A 162 13.10 -18.14 -10.12
CA ASN A 162 12.39 -17.31 -9.15
C ASN A 162 12.87 -15.86 -9.23
N LEU A 163 11.92 -14.91 -9.19
CA LEU A 163 12.15 -13.49 -9.33
C LEU A 163 12.14 -12.81 -7.96
N ASP A 164 13.21 -12.09 -7.62
CA ASP A 164 13.27 -11.23 -6.44
C ASP A 164 13.24 -9.74 -6.84
N ARG A 165 13.40 -8.83 -5.87
CA ARG A 165 13.39 -7.38 -6.14
C ARG A 165 14.59 -6.86 -6.92
N GLY A 166 15.62 -7.69 -7.12
CA GLY A 166 16.92 -7.29 -7.63
C GLY A 166 17.67 -6.34 -6.68
N GLY A 167 18.67 -5.66 -7.21
CA GLY A 167 19.41 -4.61 -6.51
C GLY A 167 18.74 -3.24 -6.56
N ILE A 168 19.33 -2.26 -5.85
CA ILE A 168 18.79 -0.90 -5.78
C ILE A 168 18.92 -0.18 -7.13
N ARG A 169 17.80 0.29 -7.66
CA ARG A 169 17.73 1.08 -8.88
C ARG A 169 18.18 2.52 -8.62
N SER A 170 19.46 2.78 -8.88
CA SER A 170 20.09 4.09 -8.71
C SER A 170 19.99 4.89 -10.01
N GLN A 171 19.03 5.82 -10.08
CA GLN A 171 18.80 6.69 -11.23
C GLN A 171 17.99 7.94 -10.81
N PRO A 172 18.00 9.03 -11.62
CA PRO A 172 17.11 10.16 -11.40
C PRO A 172 15.65 9.73 -11.44
N VAL A 173 14.82 10.33 -10.60
CA VAL A 173 13.38 10.06 -10.55
C VAL A 173 12.63 11.26 -11.15
N PHE A 174 11.80 11.00 -12.16
CA PHE A 174 10.94 12.05 -12.68
C PHE A 174 9.88 12.45 -11.63
N VAL A 175 9.91 13.71 -11.23
CA VAL A 175 8.95 14.24 -10.24
C VAL A 175 7.70 14.74 -10.95
N ASP A 176 6.64 13.94 -10.87
CA ASP A 176 5.28 14.33 -11.28
C ASP A 176 4.74 15.41 -10.34
N LEU A 177 4.56 16.63 -10.87
CA LEU A 177 4.09 17.78 -10.11
C LEU A 177 2.60 17.71 -9.77
N ASP A 178 1.78 17.06 -10.60
CA ASP A 178 0.35 16.91 -10.35
C ASP A 178 0.13 15.91 -9.21
N ARG A 179 0.88 14.80 -9.24
CA ARG A 179 0.92 13.86 -8.12
C ARG A 179 1.46 14.52 -6.85
N ALA A 180 2.53 15.31 -6.94
CA ALA A 180 3.06 16.01 -5.77
C ALA A 180 2.06 17.02 -5.18
N ALA A 181 1.33 17.75 -6.01
CA ALA A 181 0.26 18.66 -5.58
C ALA A 181 -0.88 17.91 -4.88
N TRP A 182 -1.28 16.75 -5.42
CA TRP A 182 -2.28 15.89 -4.78
C TRP A 182 -1.79 15.38 -3.41
N LEU A 183 -0.53 14.94 -3.31
CA LEU A 183 0.07 14.52 -2.04
C LEU A 183 0.09 15.65 -1.01
N GLN A 184 0.38 16.88 -1.44
CA GLN A 184 0.33 18.05 -0.57
C GLN A 184 -1.09 18.30 -0.03
N ASP A 185 -2.12 18.21 -0.88
CA ASP A 185 -3.52 18.32 -0.45
C ASP A 185 -3.92 17.23 0.56
N GLN A 186 -3.46 15.99 0.38
CA GLN A 186 -3.71 14.92 1.34
C GLN A 186 -3.10 15.21 2.71
N VAL A 187 -1.85 15.68 2.73
CA VAL A 187 -1.16 16.06 3.97
C VAL A 187 -1.81 17.26 4.65
N ASP A 188 -2.23 18.26 3.88
CA ASP A 188 -2.94 19.43 4.39
C ASP A 188 -4.29 19.04 5.04
N ARG A 189 -4.88 17.90 4.63
CA ARG A 189 -6.09 17.30 5.23
C ARG A 189 -5.80 16.34 6.40
N GLY A 190 -4.54 16.16 6.77
CA GLY A 190 -4.12 15.27 7.86
C GLY A 190 -3.94 13.81 7.47
N HIS A 191 -3.98 13.47 6.17
CA HIS A 191 -3.68 12.13 5.66
C HIS A 191 -2.21 12.00 5.28
N ALA A 192 -1.64 10.80 5.40
CA ALA A 192 -0.25 10.52 5.00
C ALA A 192 0.81 11.52 5.55
N VAL A 193 0.61 12.01 6.78
CA VAL A 193 1.48 13.04 7.41
C VAL A 193 2.95 12.63 7.54
N TRP A 194 3.25 11.34 7.43
CA TRP A 194 4.61 10.82 7.33
C TRP A 194 5.39 11.41 6.13
N ARG A 195 4.68 11.95 5.12
CA ARG A 195 5.31 12.65 3.98
C ARG A 195 5.99 13.98 4.33
N LEU A 196 5.81 14.47 5.55
CA LEU A 196 6.53 15.63 6.08
C LEU A 196 7.92 15.27 6.63
N ASP A 197 8.19 13.97 6.84
CA ASP A 197 9.49 13.47 7.28
C ASP A 197 10.25 12.87 6.09
N PRO A 198 11.41 13.44 5.69
CA PRO A 198 12.17 12.94 4.54
C PRO A 198 12.70 11.51 4.76
N VAL A 199 12.95 11.08 6.00
CA VAL A 199 13.41 9.71 6.29
C VAL A 199 12.28 8.72 6.08
N GLU A 200 11.06 9.04 6.51
CA GLU A 200 9.89 8.19 6.26
C GLU A 200 9.54 8.13 4.78
N VAL A 201 9.69 9.23 4.04
CA VAL A 201 9.54 9.21 2.57
C VAL A 201 10.60 8.33 1.92
N ALA A 202 11.87 8.48 2.30
CA ALA A 202 12.93 7.62 1.80
C ALA A 202 12.65 6.13 2.09
N ARG A 203 12.18 5.80 3.30
CA ARG A 203 11.85 4.43 3.71
C ARG A 203 10.69 3.85 2.92
N ARG A 204 9.59 4.58 2.78
CA ARG A 204 8.34 4.06 2.19
C ARG A 204 8.33 4.14 0.68
N ASP A 205 8.70 5.28 0.11
CA ASP A 205 8.70 5.48 -1.34
C ASP A 205 9.98 4.89 -1.97
N GLY A 206 11.09 4.79 -1.23
CA GLY A 206 12.32 4.14 -1.71
C GLY A 206 12.12 2.68 -2.12
N ARG A 207 11.07 2.01 -1.63
CA ARG A 207 10.70 0.68 -2.11
C ARG A 207 10.48 0.61 -3.62
N MET A 208 10.15 1.72 -4.28
CA MET A 208 10.04 1.77 -5.75
C MET A 208 11.36 1.44 -6.46
N ALA A 209 12.49 1.61 -5.76
CA ALA A 209 13.82 1.33 -6.24
C ALA A 209 14.40 0.00 -5.69
N GLY A 210 13.63 -0.76 -4.91
CA GLY A 210 14.06 -2.05 -4.36
C GLY A 210 14.42 -2.05 -2.87
N PHE A 211 14.45 -0.88 -2.21
CA PHE A 211 14.65 -0.83 -0.76
C PHE A 211 13.55 -1.59 0.00
N ARG A 212 13.88 -2.07 1.20
CA ARG A 212 12.99 -2.74 2.13
C ARG A 212 12.67 -1.81 3.30
N LEU A 213 11.49 -1.96 3.90
CA LEU A 213 11.13 -1.20 5.11
C LEU A 213 12.09 -1.45 6.27
N THR A 214 12.74 -2.62 6.28
CA THR A 214 13.73 -3.06 7.28
C THR A 214 15.14 -2.54 7.01
N ASP A 215 15.39 -1.88 5.88
CA ASP A 215 16.68 -1.26 5.62
C ASP A 215 16.91 -0.09 6.60
N GLU A 216 18.19 0.27 6.78
CA GLU A 216 18.57 1.38 7.64
C GLU A 216 18.48 2.69 6.85
N PHE A 217 17.89 3.72 7.45
CA PHE A 217 17.77 5.06 6.84
C PHE A 217 18.16 6.11 7.85
N ARG A 218 19.01 7.05 7.45
CA ARG A 218 19.53 8.11 8.30
C ARG A 218 19.52 9.44 7.57
N LEU A 219 18.92 10.45 8.18
CA LEU A 219 18.99 11.81 7.66
C LEU A 219 20.44 12.30 7.72
N PHE A 220 21.00 12.64 6.57
CA PHE A 220 22.33 13.22 6.47
C PHE A 220 22.27 14.75 6.62
N GLY A 221 21.29 15.39 5.98
CA GLY A 221 21.09 16.84 6.08
C GLY A 221 19.87 17.34 5.31
N VAL A 222 19.47 18.57 5.64
CA VAL A 222 18.42 19.32 4.92
C VAL A 222 18.93 20.73 4.66
N GLU A 223 18.96 21.14 3.39
CA GLU A 223 19.39 22.46 2.97
C GLU A 223 18.54 22.94 1.79
N ALA A 224 18.07 24.19 1.85
CA ALA A 224 17.35 24.84 0.75
C ALA A 224 16.17 24.03 0.14
N GLY A 225 15.42 23.28 0.96
CA GLY A 225 14.28 22.46 0.51
C GLY A 225 14.67 21.13 -0.15
N VAL A 226 15.93 20.73 0.01
CA VAL A 226 16.47 19.42 -0.39
C VAL A 226 16.88 18.67 0.88
N ALA A 227 16.52 17.39 0.96
CA ALA A 227 16.98 16.48 2.00
C ALA A 227 17.84 15.38 1.36
N LEU A 228 18.87 14.97 2.09
CA LEU A 228 19.70 13.82 1.73
C LEU A 228 19.56 12.76 2.81
N VAL A 229 19.09 11.58 2.44
CA VAL A 229 18.94 10.43 3.33
C VAL A 229 19.89 9.33 2.88
N GLU A 230 20.77 8.92 3.79
CA GLU A 230 21.61 7.74 3.63
C GLU A 230 20.75 6.49 3.87
N ALA A 231 20.83 5.52 2.98
CA ALA A 231 20.14 4.24 3.08
C ALA A 231 21.13 3.09 2.92
N THR A 232 21.09 2.11 3.83
CA THR A 232 21.96 0.93 3.77
C THR A 232 21.14 -0.30 3.36
N HIS A 233 21.43 -0.85 2.19
CA HIS A 233 20.78 -2.05 1.67
C HIS A 233 21.80 -3.16 1.44
N GLN A 234 21.65 -4.28 2.16
CA GLN A 234 22.55 -5.45 2.04
C GLN A 234 24.05 -5.10 2.18
N GLY A 235 24.37 -4.12 3.03
CA GLY A 235 25.75 -3.66 3.27
C GLY A 235 26.26 -2.59 2.31
N TRP A 236 25.49 -2.22 1.29
CA TRP A 236 25.81 -1.12 0.37
C TRP A 236 25.12 0.17 0.82
N VAL A 237 25.84 1.28 0.72
CA VAL A 237 25.34 2.61 1.08
C VAL A 237 24.85 3.31 -0.18
N HIS A 238 23.68 3.94 -0.04
CA HIS A 238 23.03 4.73 -1.08
C HIS A 238 22.61 6.08 -0.51
N PHE A 239 22.53 7.08 -1.37
CA PHE A 239 22.00 8.40 -1.03
C PHE A 239 20.71 8.65 -1.79
N ILE A 240 19.64 8.85 -1.03
CA ILE A 240 18.32 9.20 -1.54
C ILE A 240 18.18 10.71 -1.39
N ARG A 241 18.10 11.41 -2.52
CA ARG A 241 17.83 12.84 -2.55
C ARG A 241 16.32 13.06 -2.64
N LEU A 242 15.81 13.92 -1.76
CA LEU A 242 14.42 14.32 -1.73
C LEU A 242 14.29 15.83 -1.85
N ARG A 243 13.18 16.29 -2.39
CA ARG A 243 12.86 17.72 -2.50
C ARG A 243 11.42 18.01 -2.12
N GLN A 244 11.12 19.28 -1.86
CA GLN A 244 9.77 19.78 -1.63
C GLN A 244 9.26 20.57 -2.85
N PRO A 245 8.61 19.92 -3.83
CA PRO A 245 8.29 20.54 -5.12
C PRO A 245 7.12 21.53 -5.08
N VAL A 246 6.25 21.45 -4.06
CA VAL A 246 5.01 22.26 -3.98
C VAL A 246 5.15 23.42 -2.99
N ARG A 247 5.64 23.14 -1.78
CA ARG A 247 5.73 24.09 -0.68
C ARG A 247 7.01 23.83 0.10
N ALA A 248 7.82 24.86 0.34
CA ALA A 248 9.02 24.72 1.16
C ALA A 248 8.69 24.79 2.67
N GLY A 249 9.52 24.13 3.49
CA GLY A 249 9.47 24.20 4.95
C GLY A 249 8.72 23.04 5.62
N PRO A 250 8.44 23.11 6.93
CA PRO A 250 7.95 21.96 7.71
C PRO A 250 6.60 21.38 7.27
N GLY A 251 5.79 22.13 6.53
CA GLY A 251 4.51 21.68 5.98
C GLY A 251 4.58 21.22 4.53
N GLY A 252 5.78 21.13 3.94
CA GLY A 252 5.99 20.70 2.57
C GLY A 252 6.16 19.19 2.45
N VAL A 253 5.49 18.56 1.49
CA VAL A 253 5.69 17.14 1.21
C VAL A 253 7.06 16.89 0.58
N TRP A 254 7.75 15.85 1.06
CA TRP A 254 8.96 15.35 0.41
C TRP A 254 8.61 14.35 -0.70
N VAL A 255 9.37 14.41 -1.79
CA VAL A 255 9.35 13.40 -2.86
C VAL A 255 10.79 13.05 -3.22
N ILE A 256 11.04 11.79 -3.54
CA ILE A 256 12.34 11.32 -4.04
C ILE A 256 12.54 11.88 -5.45
N ASP A 257 13.71 12.45 -5.71
CA ASP A 257 14.08 12.98 -7.03
C ASP A 257 15.37 12.37 -7.61
N ALA A 258 16.17 11.68 -6.79
CA ALA A 258 17.30 10.88 -7.23
C ALA A 258 17.67 9.83 -6.17
N ILE A 259 18.24 8.72 -6.65
CA ILE A 259 18.86 7.69 -5.82
C ILE A 259 20.23 7.41 -6.43
N ASP A 260 21.27 7.63 -5.64
CA ASP A 260 22.66 7.46 -6.05
C ASP A 260 23.34 6.42 -5.17
N MET A 261 24.31 5.70 -5.71
CA MET A 261 25.20 4.82 -4.94
C MET A 261 26.42 5.64 -4.52
N ASP A 262 26.89 5.43 -3.28
CA ASP A 262 28.15 6.02 -2.79
C ASP A 262 29.37 5.47 -3.55
#